data_AF-A0A7W7DWH4-F1
#
_entry.id   AF-A0A7W7DWH4-F1
#
_cell.length_a   1.000
_cell.length_b   1.000
_cell.length_c   1.000
_cell.angle_alpha   90.00
_cell.angle_beta   90.00
_cell.angle_gamma   90.00
#
_symmetry.space_group_name_H-M   'P 1'
#
loop_
_entity.id
_entity.type
_entity.pdbx_description
1 polymer ?
#
loop_
_entity_poly.entity_id
_entity_poly.type
_entity_poly.pdbx_seq_one_letter_code
_entity_poly.pdbx_strand_id
1 'polypeptide(L)'
;MSSRSHRLLKPLPLPLWVQGAIEALVSALLSLTIVVVPTLVVWITGGITQDRVEDVVRSGGLIWLQLHGVPLHVTAGLPEDAEAAALVWMVPWALTLLPAWFCWRSGRRLARASYRDQAWQALVGGMGAYGLAGLSLALLPGASFGTVAAPAAVVFPMLLFALAAVAGARREAGTWAHLIGVDVTERIARRSQYERWAGSYAWSIMRACGVALLTLVALHAVLVAVMLGLRWAEVVHVYQVVDAGPAGGLMLTLLQIGYLPAMIGWAMGFTAGPGFAVGAQSLYSAFGTTAAPVPAVPVLAALPHPWQAWYPVLVALPVLAGVVAGFWLLREGENHLDDWVAAKIRPRWASLTLSTLVLAVLLGAVTGLLLLVPLALTSGSMGVGAMDTIGVNVWWVCAAVAGWIAAGGMLGYFAALGAYTLGTERSVGDRSTDDRSAELTARGRAAARGTRSRSGTTRGSAPSGPSRGTAGTGSTRPRPAAD
;
A
#
# COMPACT_ATOMS: atom_id res chain seq x y z
N MET A 1 -38.44 -34.15 44.07
CA MET A 1 -37.71 -32.88 44.23
C MET A 1 -37.49 -32.28 42.85
N SER A 2 -38.22 -31.21 42.51
CA SER A 2 -38.16 -30.55 41.20
C SER A 2 -37.07 -29.47 41.23
N SER A 3 -36.03 -29.62 40.41
CA SER A 3 -35.00 -28.59 40.23
C SER A 3 -35.58 -27.42 39.43
N ARG A 4 -35.93 -26.33 40.11
CA ARG A 4 -36.21 -25.05 39.46
C ARG A 4 -34.91 -24.53 38.87
N SER A 5 -34.74 -24.72 37.56
CA SER A 5 -33.71 -24.03 36.79
C SER A 5 -33.97 -22.52 36.88
N HIS A 6 -33.07 -21.77 37.53
CA HIS A 6 -33.06 -20.33 37.47
C HIS A 6 -32.93 -19.90 36.00
N ARG A 7 -33.99 -19.30 35.44
CA ARG A 7 -33.89 -18.56 34.18
C ARG A 7 -32.97 -17.38 34.45
N LEU A 8 -31.69 -17.55 34.14
CA LEU A 8 -30.78 -16.42 33.93
C LEU A 8 -31.49 -15.47 32.96
N LEU A 9 -31.67 -14.22 33.41
CA LEU A 9 -32.23 -13.13 32.62
C LEU A 9 -31.51 -13.14 31.26
N LYS A 10 -32.23 -13.43 30.17
CA LYS A 10 -31.69 -13.19 28.84
C LYS A 10 -31.34 -11.71 28.80
N PRO A 11 -30.06 -11.33 28.58
CA PRO A 11 -29.71 -9.92 28.45
C PRO A 11 -30.57 -9.35 27.33
N LEU A 12 -31.29 -8.26 27.62
CA LEU A 12 -32.03 -7.53 26.60
C LEU A 12 -31.02 -7.15 25.50
N PRO A 13 -31.32 -7.43 24.22
CA PRO A 13 -30.41 -7.05 23.15
C PRO A 13 -30.26 -5.52 23.18
N LEU A 14 -29.02 -5.04 23.40
CA LEU A 14 -28.72 -3.62 23.35
C LEU A 14 -29.09 -3.07 21.97
N PRO A 15 -29.73 -1.89 21.87
CA PRO A 15 -29.97 -1.25 20.58
C PRO A 15 -28.66 -1.10 19.80
N LEU A 16 -28.67 -1.38 18.49
CA LEU A 16 -27.46 -1.40 17.66
C LEU A 16 -26.68 -0.07 17.68
N TRP A 17 -27.39 1.05 17.77
CA TRP A 17 -26.81 2.38 17.94
C TRP A 17 -25.96 2.49 19.22
N VAL A 18 -26.42 1.92 20.33
CA VAL A 18 -25.71 1.89 21.61
C VAL A 18 -24.50 0.98 21.52
N GLN A 19 -24.65 -0.19 20.87
CA GLN A 19 -23.52 -1.09 20.65
C GLN A 19 -22.42 -0.44 19.78
N GLY A 20 -22.82 0.25 18.72
CA GLY A 20 -21.93 1.05 17.87
C GLY A 20 -21.19 2.13 18.66
N ALA A 21 -21.93 2.88 19.48
CA ALA A 21 -21.36 3.90 20.35
C ALA A 21 -20.31 3.33 21.34
N ILE A 22 -20.62 2.21 22.00
CA ILE A 22 -19.70 1.57 22.95
C ILE A 22 -18.40 1.12 22.26
N GLU A 23 -18.49 0.40 21.13
CA GLU A 23 -17.29 -0.07 20.42
C GLU A 23 -16.45 1.11 19.87
N ALA A 24 -17.11 2.20 19.45
CA ALA A 24 -16.43 3.42 19.04
C ALA A 24 -15.71 4.11 20.21
N LEU A 25 -16.36 4.24 21.38
CA LEU A 25 -15.75 4.84 22.57
C LEU A 25 -14.58 4.00 23.11
N VAL A 26 -14.68 2.67 23.08
CA VAL A 26 -13.56 1.79 23.43
C VAL A 26 -12.39 2.01 22.46
N SER A 27 -12.66 2.15 21.17
CA SER A 27 -11.63 2.42 20.15
C SER A 27 -10.98 3.80 20.35
N ALA A 28 -11.79 4.82 20.65
CA ALA A 28 -11.31 6.17 20.98
C ALA A 28 -10.44 6.14 22.24
N LEU A 29 -10.88 5.47 23.30
CA LEU A 29 -10.14 5.37 24.56
C LEU A 29 -8.80 4.66 24.39
N LEU A 30 -8.77 3.51 23.69
CA LEU A 30 -7.54 2.76 23.43
C LEU A 30 -6.53 3.59 22.63
N SER A 31 -6.99 4.28 21.59
CA SER A 31 -6.11 5.14 20.79
C SER A 31 -5.67 6.40 21.55
N LEU A 32 -6.53 6.97 22.40
CA LEU A 32 -6.17 8.10 23.25
C LEU A 32 -5.11 7.72 24.28
N THR A 33 -5.21 6.53 24.89
CA THR A 33 -4.20 6.01 25.83
C THR A 33 -2.82 5.94 25.19
N ILE A 34 -2.73 5.51 23.93
CA ILE A 34 -1.47 5.43 23.17
C ILE A 34 -0.81 6.81 22.99
N VAL A 35 -1.58 7.90 23.04
CA VAL A 35 -1.05 9.26 22.92
C VAL A 35 -0.77 9.87 24.29
N VAL A 36 -1.75 9.81 25.20
CA VAL A 36 -1.67 10.48 26.51
C VAL A 36 -0.64 9.84 27.41
N VAL A 37 -0.50 8.50 27.43
CA VAL A 37 0.47 7.83 28.31
C VAL A 37 1.91 8.20 27.97
N PRO A 38 2.38 8.11 26.71
CA PRO A 38 3.71 8.60 26.36
C PRO A 38 3.90 10.10 26.64
N THR A 39 2.88 10.92 26.40
CA THR A 39 2.94 12.37 26.70
C THR A 39 3.15 12.61 28.20
N LEU A 40 2.45 11.89 29.07
CA LEU A 40 2.64 11.93 30.52
C LEU A 40 4.03 11.42 30.94
N VAL A 41 4.55 10.37 30.30
CA VAL A 41 5.91 9.87 30.57
C VAL A 41 6.94 10.93 30.25
N VAL A 42 6.85 11.58 29.08
CA VAL A 42 7.76 12.67 28.70
C VAL A 42 7.69 13.80 29.71
N TRP A 43 6.48 14.18 30.13
CA TRP A 43 6.28 15.21 31.16
C TRP A 43 6.92 14.85 32.51
N ILE A 44 6.69 13.65 33.04
CA ILE A 44 7.26 13.18 34.31
C ILE A 44 8.80 13.15 34.25
N THR A 45 9.37 12.89 33.07
CA THR A 45 10.83 12.91 32.86
C THR A 45 11.41 14.30 32.58
N GLY A 46 10.59 15.35 32.63
CA GLY A 46 11.03 16.75 32.44
C GLY A 46 11.13 17.21 30.98
N GLY A 47 10.63 16.43 30.02
CA GLY A 47 10.68 16.77 28.59
C GLY A 47 9.57 17.72 28.11
N ILE A 48 8.58 18.02 28.96
CA ILE A 48 7.52 19.01 28.71
C ILE A 48 7.52 19.99 29.89
N THR A 49 7.52 21.28 29.61
CA THR A 49 7.68 22.37 30.61
C THR A 49 6.36 22.83 31.24
N GLN A 50 5.25 22.15 30.99
CA GLN A 50 3.96 22.50 31.58
C GLN A 50 3.96 22.15 33.07
N ASP A 51 3.39 23.02 33.91
CA ASP A 51 3.42 22.81 35.37
C ASP A 51 2.35 21.83 35.85
N ARG A 52 1.20 21.78 35.17
CA ARG A 52 0.02 21.05 35.62
C ARG A 52 -0.26 19.82 34.78
N VAL A 53 -0.65 18.72 35.43
CA VAL A 53 -1.04 17.49 34.73
C VAL A 53 -2.25 17.68 33.82
N GLU A 54 -3.18 18.59 34.17
CA GLU A 54 -4.36 18.87 33.34
C GLU A 54 -3.96 19.47 31.98
N ASP A 55 -2.94 20.32 31.96
CA ASP A 55 -2.43 20.96 30.74
C ASP A 55 -1.75 19.94 29.81
N VAL A 56 -1.08 18.95 30.41
CA VAL A 56 -0.45 17.83 29.70
C VAL A 56 -1.49 16.91 29.08
N VAL A 57 -2.56 16.60 29.83
CA VAL A 57 -3.68 15.80 29.32
C VAL A 57 -4.40 16.54 28.19
N ARG A 58 -4.63 17.86 28.33
CA ARG A 58 -5.21 18.70 27.27
C ARG A 58 -4.34 18.67 26.02
N SER A 59 -3.02 18.82 26.18
CA SER A 59 -2.05 18.75 25.10
C SER A 59 -2.03 17.38 24.41
N GLY A 60 -2.11 16.29 25.18
CA GLY A 60 -2.27 14.93 24.66
C GLY A 60 -3.57 14.75 23.85
N GLY A 61 -4.67 15.37 24.30
CA GLY A 61 -5.93 15.41 23.55
C GLY A 61 -5.80 16.12 22.20
N LEU A 62 -5.09 17.24 22.14
CA LEU A 62 -4.80 17.94 20.88
C LEU A 62 -3.92 17.13 19.94
N ILE A 63 -2.90 16.42 20.47
CA ILE A 63 -2.08 15.49 19.68
C ILE A 63 -2.96 14.37 19.10
N TRP A 64 -3.87 13.80 19.90
CA TRP A 64 -4.81 12.79 19.42
C TRP A 64 -5.71 13.35 18.31
N LEU A 65 -6.22 14.57 18.43
CA LEU A 65 -7.00 15.23 17.38
C LEU A 65 -6.15 15.48 16.11
N GLN A 66 -4.88 15.84 16.24
CA GLN A 66 -3.95 15.97 15.11
C GLN A 66 -3.76 14.63 14.39
N LEU A 67 -3.71 13.50 15.11
CA LEU A 67 -3.67 12.16 14.50
C LEU A 67 -4.93 11.88 13.66
N HIS A 68 -6.06 12.53 13.95
CA HIS A 68 -7.30 12.40 13.17
C HIS A 68 -7.39 13.39 12.00
N GLY A 69 -6.36 14.22 11.81
CA GLY A 69 -6.32 15.22 10.75
C GLY A 69 -7.05 16.52 11.08
N VAL A 70 -7.37 16.77 12.35
CA VAL A 70 -7.97 18.03 12.79
C VAL A 70 -6.94 19.15 12.66
N PRO A 71 -7.26 20.27 11.99
CA PRO A 71 -6.36 21.43 11.93
C PRO A 71 -6.21 22.11 13.30
N LEU A 72 -4.97 22.34 13.70
CA LEU A 72 -4.60 22.89 15.00
C LEU A 72 -4.14 24.34 14.86
N HIS A 73 -4.65 25.23 15.71
CA HIS A 73 -4.19 26.61 15.81
C HIS A 73 -3.23 26.74 16.99
N VAL A 74 -1.94 26.78 16.70
CA VAL A 74 -0.88 26.92 17.71
C VAL A 74 -0.75 28.39 18.09
N THR A 75 -0.75 28.65 19.40
CA THR A 75 -0.62 29.99 19.98
C THR A 75 0.60 30.11 20.90
N ALA A 76 1.16 28.99 21.34
CA ALA A 76 2.36 28.97 22.19
C ALA A 76 3.64 28.89 21.35
N GLY A 77 4.71 29.55 21.82
CA GLY A 77 6.04 29.50 21.18
C GLY A 77 6.17 30.33 19.90
N LEU A 78 5.18 31.17 19.60
CA LEU A 78 5.28 32.19 18.56
C LEU A 78 6.04 33.42 19.08
N PRO A 79 6.75 34.18 18.22
CA PRO A 79 7.29 35.48 18.59
C PRO A 79 6.21 36.39 19.19
N GLU A 80 6.56 37.24 20.16
CA GLU A 80 5.59 38.15 20.80
C GLU A 80 4.87 39.06 19.78
N ASP A 81 5.51 39.32 18.64
CA ASP A 81 4.98 40.14 17.54
C ASP A 81 4.04 39.39 16.58
N ALA A 82 3.79 38.09 16.80
CA ALA A 82 2.93 37.30 15.95
C ALA A 82 1.45 37.61 16.24
N GLU A 83 0.85 38.45 15.40
CA GLU A 83 -0.55 38.90 15.55
C GLU A 83 -1.59 37.78 15.38
N ALA A 84 -1.22 36.61 14.85
CA ALA A 84 -2.16 35.52 14.54
C ALA A 84 -1.63 34.12 14.92
N ALA A 85 -2.55 33.26 15.35
CA ALA A 85 -2.28 31.85 15.62
C ALA A 85 -1.81 31.10 14.36
N ALA A 86 -0.82 30.24 14.52
CA ALA A 86 -0.24 29.43 13.46
C ALA A 86 -1.11 28.20 13.15
N LEU A 87 -1.58 28.04 11.91
CA LEU A 87 -2.34 26.86 11.49
C LEU A 87 -1.40 25.69 11.18
N VAL A 88 -1.39 24.68 12.05
CA VAL A 88 -0.71 23.40 11.83
C VAL A 88 -1.70 22.39 11.27
N TRP A 89 -1.48 21.99 10.02
CA TRP A 89 -2.26 20.95 9.36
C TRP A 89 -1.35 20.03 8.55
N MET A 90 -0.43 19.37 9.25
CA MET A 90 0.41 18.31 8.73
C MET A 90 0.16 17.04 9.56
N VAL A 91 -0.45 16.04 8.94
CA VAL A 91 -0.94 14.84 9.64
C VAL A 91 0.13 13.75 9.63
N PRO A 92 0.50 13.19 10.80
CA PRO A 92 1.46 12.08 10.88
C PRO A 92 0.78 10.75 10.50
N TRP A 93 0.56 10.55 9.20
CA TRP A 93 -0.25 9.47 8.64
C TRP A 93 0.12 8.07 9.12
N ALA A 94 1.40 7.77 9.36
CA ALA A 94 1.78 6.44 9.85
C ALA A 94 1.29 6.21 11.28
N LEU A 95 1.24 7.24 12.12
CA LEU A 95 0.64 7.15 13.46
C LEU A 95 -0.89 7.16 13.40
N THR A 96 -1.50 7.85 12.43
CA THR A 96 -2.95 7.81 12.16
C THR A 96 -3.47 6.39 11.85
N LEU A 97 -2.61 5.50 11.36
CA LEU A 97 -2.97 4.10 11.16
C LEU A 97 -3.37 3.39 12.47
N LEU A 98 -2.88 3.83 13.63
CA LEU A 98 -3.21 3.24 14.93
C LEU A 98 -4.69 3.45 15.31
N PRO A 99 -5.21 4.69 15.44
CA PRO A 99 -6.65 4.89 15.67
C PRO A 99 -7.49 4.30 14.54
N ALA A 100 -7.07 4.42 13.28
CA ALA A 100 -7.77 3.80 12.15
C ALA A 100 -7.88 2.27 12.29
N TRP A 101 -6.84 1.60 12.78
CA TRP A 101 -6.86 0.15 13.01
C TRP A 101 -7.85 -0.27 14.11
N PHE A 102 -7.94 0.49 15.21
CA PHE A 102 -8.95 0.25 16.24
C PHE A 102 -10.37 0.44 15.69
N CYS A 103 -10.61 1.53 14.94
CA CYS A 103 -11.89 1.80 14.29
C CYS A 103 -12.26 0.72 13.26
N TRP A 104 -11.28 0.22 12.51
CA TRP A 104 -11.47 -0.90 11.59
C TRP A 104 -11.86 -2.19 12.30
N ARG A 105 -11.20 -2.50 13.43
CA ARG A 105 -11.54 -3.67 14.25
C ARG A 105 -12.94 -3.55 14.84
N SER A 106 -13.31 -2.35 15.30
CA SER A 106 -14.67 -2.04 15.74
C SER A 106 -15.69 -2.29 14.63
N GLY A 107 -15.47 -1.76 13.42
CA GLY A 107 -16.35 -1.99 12.28
C GLY A 107 -16.51 -3.47 11.90
N ARG A 108 -15.44 -4.27 12.00
CA ARG A 108 -15.52 -5.73 11.82
C ARG A 108 -16.42 -6.41 12.85
N ARG A 109 -16.30 -6.01 14.12
CA ARG A 109 -17.12 -6.57 15.21
C ARG A 109 -18.59 -6.20 15.04
N LEU A 110 -18.86 -4.93 14.73
CA LEU A 110 -20.21 -4.43 14.48
C LEU A 110 -20.88 -5.14 13.30
N ALA A 111 -20.14 -5.36 12.21
CA ALA A 111 -20.64 -6.10 11.05
C ALA A 111 -21.02 -7.56 11.36
N ARG A 112 -20.34 -8.24 12.29
CA ARG A 112 -20.70 -9.59 12.72
C ARG A 112 -21.94 -9.64 13.61
N ALA A 113 -22.16 -8.59 14.37
CA ALA A 113 -23.25 -8.52 15.34
C ALA A 113 -24.56 -7.96 14.73
N SER A 114 -24.49 -7.35 13.54
CA SER A 114 -25.61 -6.65 12.93
C SER A 114 -26.12 -7.40 11.71
N TYR A 115 -27.43 -7.42 11.53
CA TYR A 115 -28.00 -7.74 10.22
C TYR A 115 -27.64 -6.63 9.23
N ARG A 116 -27.45 -7.02 7.98
CA ARG A 116 -27.00 -6.16 6.89
C ARG A 116 -27.80 -4.85 6.79
N ASP A 117 -29.13 -4.95 6.80
CA ASP A 117 -30.03 -3.80 6.62
C ASP A 117 -30.08 -2.86 7.84
N GLN A 118 -29.46 -3.29 8.95
CA GLN A 118 -29.43 -2.55 10.21
C GLN A 118 -27.99 -2.12 10.60
N ALA A 119 -26.97 -2.54 9.85
CA ALA A 119 -25.57 -2.22 10.14
C ALA A 119 -25.29 -0.70 10.13
N TRP A 120 -26.08 0.07 9.39
CA TRP A 120 -26.02 1.54 9.39
C TRP A 120 -26.33 2.14 10.76
N GLN A 121 -27.17 1.50 11.58
CA GLN A 121 -27.52 1.96 12.94
C GLN A 121 -26.30 1.95 13.86
N ALA A 122 -25.55 0.85 13.83
CA ALA A 122 -24.31 0.73 14.57
C ALA A 122 -23.25 1.72 14.07
N LEU A 123 -23.17 1.93 12.75
CA LEU A 123 -22.25 2.90 12.15
C LEU A 123 -22.55 4.33 12.63
N VAL A 124 -23.80 4.78 12.55
CA VAL A 124 -24.17 6.15 12.95
C VAL A 124 -24.05 6.34 14.47
N GLY A 125 -24.43 5.33 15.27
CA GLY A 125 -24.19 5.36 16.72
C GLY A 125 -22.69 5.49 17.07
N GLY A 126 -21.84 4.75 16.36
CA GLY A 126 -20.39 4.85 16.51
C GLY A 126 -19.83 6.20 16.06
N MET A 127 -20.28 6.71 14.91
CA MET A 127 -19.90 8.04 14.39
C MET A 127 -20.24 9.15 15.39
N GLY A 128 -21.46 9.15 15.92
CA GLY A 128 -21.90 10.13 16.92
C GLY A 128 -21.03 10.09 18.19
N ALA A 129 -20.78 8.88 18.72
CA ALA A 129 -19.97 8.74 19.93
C ALA A 129 -18.50 9.13 19.73
N TYR A 130 -17.92 8.80 18.57
CA TYR A 130 -16.54 9.15 18.23
C TYR A 130 -16.38 10.66 17.99
N GLY A 131 -17.35 11.29 17.33
CA GLY A 131 -17.42 12.74 17.17
C GLY A 131 -17.58 13.47 18.51
N LEU A 132 -18.41 12.94 19.42
CA LEU A 132 -18.54 13.47 20.79
C LEU A 132 -17.25 13.34 21.58
N ALA A 133 -16.51 12.24 21.46
CA ALA A 133 -15.19 12.10 22.08
C ALA A 133 -14.22 13.19 21.60
N GLY A 134 -14.19 13.46 20.30
CA GLY A 134 -13.40 14.56 19.73
C GLY A 134 -13.83 15.93 20.23
N LEU A 135 -15.14 16.19 20.31
CA LEU A 135 -15.69 17.42 20.91
C LEU A 135 -15.28 17.58 22.37
N SER A 136 -15.38 16.51 23.18
CA SER A 136 -14.98 16.54 24.58
C SER A 136 -13.52 16.92 24.75
N LEU A 137 -12.62 16.39 23.91
CA LEU A 137 -11.20 16.74 23.94
C LEU A 137 -10.94 18.20 23.52
N ALA A 138 -11.67 18.70 22.52
CA ALA A 138 -11.55 20.10 22.09
C ALA A 138 -12.01 21.09 23.17
N LEU A 139 -12.99 20.70 24.00
CA LEU A 139 -13.55 21.52 25.07
C LEU A 139 -12.85 21.32 26.43
N LEU A 140 -11.80 20.50 26.51
CA LEU A 140 -11.05 20.32 27.75
C LEU A 140 -10.47 21.67 28.24
N PRO A 141 -10.72 22.05 29.50
CA PRO A 141 -10.11 23.24 30.09
C PRO A 141 -8.63 23.03 30.41
N GLY A 142 -7.89 24.11 30.64
CA GLY A 142 -6.45 24.10 30.95
C GLY A 142 -5.64 24.91 29.94
N ALA A 143 -4.34 25.11 30.18
CA ALA A 143 -3.42 25.66 29.21
C ALA A 143 -2.95 24.57 28.23
N SER A 144 -2.60 24.95 26.99
CA SER A 144 -2.05 24.03 25.99
C SER A 144 -1.24 24.79 24.95
N PHE A 145 -0.56 24.07 24.06
CA PHE A 145 0.20 24.67 22.96
C PHE A 145 -0.70 25.31 21.88
N GLY A 146 -2.00 25.01 21.86
CA GLY A 146 -2.92 25.52 20.85
C GLY A 146 -4.38 25.14 21.09
N THR A 147 -5.22 25.43 20.09
CA THR A 147 -6.67 25.18 20.11
C THR A 147 -7.14 24.59 18.78
N VAL A 148 -8.36 24.05 18.75
CA VAL A 148 -8.99 23.50 17.55
C VAL A 148 -10.40 24.04 17.41
N ALA A 149 -10.89 24.15 16.18
CA ALA A 149 -12.29 24.48 15.95
C ALA A 149 -13.19 23.28 16.33
N ALA A 150 -14.20 23.53 17.17
CA ALA A 150 -15.11 22.47 17.64
C ALA A 150 -15.77 21.66 16.52
N PRO A 151 -16.25 22.25 15.40
CA PRO A 151 -16.77 21.48 14.28
C PRO A 151 -15.73 20.53 13.65
N ALA A 152 -14.48 20.98 13.52
CA ALA A 152 -13.41 20.15 12.97
C ALA A 152 -13.07 18.97 13.90
N ALA A 153 -13.04 19.22 15.22
CA ALA A 153 -12.83 18.20 16.23
C ALA A 153 -13.94 17.13 16.28
N VAL A 154 -15.13 17.41 15.74
CA VAL A 154 -16.19 16.42 15.56
C VAL A 154 -16.03 15.70 14.22
N VAL A 155 -15.97 16.46 13.11
CA VAL A 155 -16.09 15.93 11.75
C VAL A 155 -14.92 15.02 11.38
N PHE A 156 -13.68 15.42 11.66
CA PHE A 156 -12.50 14.66 11.24
C PHE A 156 -12.40 13.29 11.95
N PRO A 157 -12.51 13.20 13.29
CA PRO A 157 -12.58 11.91 13.98
C PRO A 157 -13.76 11.05 13.49
N MET A 158 -14.92 11.66 13.26
CA MET A 158 -16.10 10.95 12.78
C MET A 158 -15.90 10.36 11.37
N LEU A 159 -15.27 11.11 10.46
CA LEU A 159 -14.93 10.63 9.12
C LEU A 159 -13.89 9.51 9.17
N LEU A 160 -12.85 9.64 9.99
CA LEU A 160 -11.85 8.59 10.17
C LEU A 160 -12.50 7.31 10.70
N PHE A 161 -13.34 7.42 11.74
CA PHE A 161 -14.09 6.28 12.27
C PHE A 161 -14.96 5.65 11.18
N ALA A 162 -15.74 6.44 10.44
CA ALA A 162 -16.63 5.94 9.40
C ALA A 162 -15.88 5.18 8.31
N LEU A 163 -14.82 5.78 7.76
CA LEU A 163 -14.00 5.17 6.70
C LEU A 163 -13.36 3.86 7.18
N ALA A 164 -12.73 3.87 8.35
CA ALA A 164 -12.09 2.69 8.91
C ALA A 164 -13.09 1.60 9.26
N ALA A 165 -14.22 1.95 9.90
CA ALA A 165 -15.25 1.00 10.29
C ALA A 165 -15.93 0.36 9.07
N VAL A 166 -16.21 1.15 8.02
CA VAL A 166 -16.73 0.63 6.74
C VAL A 166 -15.71 -0.29 6.07
N ALA A 167 -14.41 0.06 6.07
CA ALA A 167 -13.37 -0.82 5.57
C ALA A 167 -13.27 -2.14 6.37
N GLY A 168 -13.52 -2.08 7.68
CA GLY A 168 -13.66 -3.24 8.56
C GLY A 168 -14.85 -4.11 8.16
N ALA A 169 -16.04 -3.51 8.10
CA ALA A 169 -17.27 -4.18 7.71
C ALA A 169 -17.15 -4.81 6.31
N ARG A 170 -16.53 -4.11 5.35
CA ARG A 170 -16.26 -4.61 3.99
C ARG A 170 -15.40 -5.87 3.98
N ARG A 171 -14.41 -5.98 4.88
CA ARG A 171 -13.60 -7.21 4.99
C ARG A 171 -14.44 -8.39 5.47
N GLU A 172 -15.39 -8.15 6.37
CA GLU A 172 -16.27 -9.20 6.88
C GLU A 172 -17.32 -9.60 5.85
N ALA A 173 -17.86 -8.64 5.09
CA ALA A 173 -18.80 -8.87 4.00
C ALA A 173 -18.15 -9.51 2.75
N GLY A 174 -16.82 -9.49 2.64
CA GLY A 174 -16.06 -10.04 1.51
C GLY A 174 -16.08 -9.18 0.23
N THR A 175 -17.22 -8.60 -0.14
CA THR A 175 -17.35 -7.72 -1.32
C THR A 175 -18.17 -6.47 -1.04
N TRP A 176 -17.93 -5.39 -1.81
CA TRP A 176 -18.76 -4.17 -1.73
C TRP A 176 -20.21 -4.41 -2.12
N ALA A 177 -20.43 -5.27 -3.12
CA ALA A 177 -21.74 -5.78 -3.51
C ALA A 177 -22.47 -6.39 -2.32
N HIS A 178 -21.77 -7.28 -1.60
CA HIS A 178 -22.21 -7.89 -0.37
C HIS A 178 -22.11 -6.99 0.88
N LEU A 179 -21.71 -5.73 0.75
CA LEU A 179 -21.89 -4.74 1.81
C LEU A 179 -23.12 -3.85 1.57
N ILE A 180 -23.32 -3.39 0.32
CA ILE A 180 -24.32 -2.38 -0.05
C ILE A 180 -25.71 -2.97 -0.30
N GLY A 181 -25.79 -4.25 -0.68
CA GLY A 181 -27.07 -4.97 -0.85
C GLY A 181 -27.34 -5.31 -2.30
N VAL A 182 -26.31 -5.27 -3.14
CA VAL A 182 -26.47 -5.34 -4.59
C VAL A 182 -26.00 -6.70 -5.06
N ASP A 183 -26.92 -7.49 -5.61
CA ASP A 183 -26.57 -8.71 -6.35
C ASP A 183 -25.97 -8.35 -7.70
N VAL A 184 -24.64 -8.28 -7.74
CA VAL A 184 -23.87 -7.92 -8.95
C VAL A 184 -23.85 -9.06 -9.97
N THR A 185 -24.13 -10.30 -9.53
CA THR A 185 -24.17 -11.51 -10.35
C THR A 185 -25.15 -11.38 -11.52
N GLU A 186 -26.32 -10.79 -11.29
CA GLU A 186 -27.35 -10.61 -12.32
C GLU A 186 -27.06 -9.44 -13.28
N ARG A 187 -26.18 -8.52 -12.88
CA ARG A 187 -25.78 -7.36 -13.70
C ARG A 187 -24.58 -7.67 -14.60
N ILE A 188 -23.70 -8.58 -14.18
CA ILE A 188 -22.57 -9.06 -15.00
C ILE A 188 -23.06 -10.00 -16.11
N ALA A 189 -24.08 -10.82 -15.84
CA ALA A 189 -24.65 -11.76 -16.83
C ALA A 189 -25.27 -11.07 -18.06
N ARG A 190 -25.62 -9.78 -17.95
CA ARG A 190 -26.23 -8.98 -19.03
C ARG A 190 -25.22 -8.21 -19.89
N ARG A 191 -23.91 -8.33 -19.62
CA ARG A 191 -22.88 -7.59 -20.38
C ARG A 191 -22.48 -8.31 -21.66
N SER A 192 -22.28 -7.53 -22.72
CA SER A 192 -21.82 -8.07 -24.02
C SER A 192 -20.37 -8.58 -23.90
N GLN A 193 -19.96 -9.47 -24.82
CA GLN A 193 -18.61 -10.04 -24.83
C GLN A 193 -17.51 -8.95 -24.92
N TYR A 194 -17.75 -7.87 -25.68
CA TYR A 194 -16.84 -6.73 -25.77
C TYR A 194 -16.72 -5.94 -24.46
N GLU A 195 -17.81 -5.81 -23.70
CA GLU A 195 -17.77 -5.13 -22.40
C GLU A 195 -17.03 -5.95 -21.35
N ARG A 196 -17.15 -7.28 -21.40
CA ARG A 196 -16.37 -8.18 -20.54
C ARG A 196 -14.87 -8.11 -20.86
N TRP A 197 -14.55 -8.02 -22.15
CA TRP A 197 -13.20 -7.89 -22.67
C TRP A 197 -12.52 -6.58 -22.25
N ALA A 198 -13.20 -5.45 -22.45
CA ALA A 198 -12.72 -4.15 -21.99
C ALA A 198 -12.61 -4.10 -20.45
N GLY A 199 -13.50 -4.79 -19.74
CA GLY A 199 -13.49 -4.87 -18.28
C GLY A 199 -12.29 -5.64 -17.70
N SER A 200 -11.96 -6.82 -18.24
CA SER A 200 -10.79 -7.59 -17.79
C SER A 200 -9.49 -6.83 -18.06
N TYR A 201 -9.41 -6.19 -19.23
CA TYR A 201 -8.24 -5.40 -19.61
C TYR A 201 -8.09 -4.10 -18.79
N ALA A 202 -9.19 -3.39 -18.51
CA ALA A 202 -9.16 -2.25 -17.61
C ALA A 202 -8.70 -2.66 -16.19
N TRP A 203 -9.08 -3.87 -15.75
CA TRP A 203 -8.65 -4.42 -14.46
C TRP A 203 -7.16 -4.80 -14.46
N SER A 204 -6.61 -5.34 -15.55
CA SER A 204 -5.18 -5.62 -15.64
C SER A 204 -4.34 -4.34 -15.61
N ILE A 205 -4.78 -3.29 -16.30
CA ILE A 205 -4.16 -1.94 -16.22
C ILE A 205 -4.23 -1.41 -14.79
N MET A 206 -5.38 -1.53 -14.11
CA MET A 206 -5.53 -1.09 -12.72
C MET A 206 -4.56 -1.83 -11.77
N ARG A 207 -4.39 -3.15 -11.96
CA ARG A 207 -3.42 -3.94 -11.18
C ARG A 207 -1.98 -3.53 -11.49
N ALA A 208 -1.65 -3.27 -12.75
CA ALA A 208 -0.34 -2.76 -13.14
C ALA A 208 -0.06 -1.36 -12.54
N CYS A 209 -1.07 -0.49 -12.47
CA CYS A 209 -0.96 0.79 -11.75
C CYS A 209 -0.70 0.55 -10.25
N GLY A 210 -1.33 -0.46 -9.65
CA GLY A 210 -1.04 -0.89 -8.29
C GLY A 210 0.42 -1.32 -8.10
N VAL A 211 0.96 -2.11 -9.04
CA VAL A 211 2.39 -2.50 -9.05
C VAL A 211 3.30 -1.28 -9.20
N ALA A 212 2.96 -0.34 -10.08
CA ALA A 212 3.69 0.91 -10.27
C ALA A 212 3.75 1.73 -8.97
N LEU A 213 2.59 1.95 -8.32
CA LEU A 213 2.49 2.71 -7.08
C LEU A 213 3.26 2.04 -5.93
N LEU A 214 3.13 0.72 -5.76
CA LEU A 214 3.87 -0.01 -4.72
C LEU A 214 5.38 0.06 -4.95
N THR A 215 5.83 -0.10 -6.20
CA THR A 215 7.24 0.03 -6.56
C THR A 215 7.74 1.45 -6.32
N LEU A 216 6.95 2.46 -6.69
CA LEU A 216 7.25 3.86 -6.46
C LEU A 216 7.40 4.13 -4.95
N VAL A 217 6.44 3.75 -4.12
CA VAL A 217 6.50 3.91 -2.66
C VAL A 217 7.73 3.21 -2.08
N ALA A 218 8.01 1.96 -2.49
CA ALA A 218 9.14 1.20 -1.98
C ALA A 218 10.48 1.85 -2.33
N LEU A 219 10.68 2.26 -3.58
CA LEU A 219 11.90 2.92 -4.03
C LEU A 219 12.15 4.24 -3.30
N HIS A 220 11.10 5.04 -3.08
CA HIS A 220 11.23 6.32 -2.38
C HIS A 220 11.39 6.16 -0.87
N ALA A 221 10.79 5.12 -0.27
CA ALA A 221 11.08 4.76 1.13
C ALA A 221 12.55 4.39 1.33
N VAL A 222 13.13 3.62 0.39
CA VAL A 222 14.58 3.32 0.39
C VAL A 222 15.39 4.60 0.21
N LEU A 223 15.01 5.49 -0.70
CA LEU A 223 15.69 6.78 -0.89
C LEU A 223 15.70 7.62 0.39
N VAL A 224 14.56 7.73 1.08
CA VAL A 224 14.45 8.43 2.36
C VAL A 224 15.38 7.82 3.40
N ALA A 225 15.41 6.49 3.52
CA ALA A 225 16.29 5.79 4.46
C ALA A 225 17.78 6.02 4.13
N VAL A 226 18.15 5.98 2.84
CA VAL A 226 19.51 6.26 2.38
C VAL A 226 19.91 7.70 2.70
N MET A 227 19.05 8.68 2.41
CA MET A 227 19.33 10.09 2.71
C MET A 227 19.49 10.33 4.22
N LEU A 228 18.64 9.71 5.04
CA LEU A 228 18.77 9.78 6.50
C LEU A 228 20.09 9.16 6.99
N GLY A 229 20.50 8.03 6.40
CA GLY A 229 21.78 7.38 6.72
C GLY A 229 23.00 8.22 6.29
N LEU A 230 22.94 8.84 5.12
CA LEU A 230 24.01 9.73 4.62
C LEU A 230 24.13 11.02 5.46
N ARG A 231 23.02 11.51 6.03
CA ARG A 231 22.93 12.73 6.84
C ARG A 231 22.77 12.45 8.34
N TRP A 232 23.21 11.27 8.77
CA TRP A 232 23.00 10.81 10.14
C TRP A 232 23.65 11.73 11.18
N ALA A 233 24.84 12.26 10.89
CA ALA A 233 25.55 13.15 11.79
C ALA A 233 24.78 14.45 12.05
N GLU A 234 24.19 15.07 11.03
CA GLU A 234 23.40 16.28 11.19
C GLU A 234 22.08 16.01 11.93
N VAL A 235 21.43 14.87 11.66
CA VAL A 235 20.23 14.44 12.38
C VAL A 235 20.53 14.28 13.87
N VAL A 236 21.62 13.59 14.22
CA VAL A 236 22.04 13.41 15.62
C VAL A 236 22.40 14.74 16.27
N HIS A 237 23.07 15.64 15.54
CA HIS A 237 23.37 16.97 16.06
C HIS A 237 22.10 17.74 16.44
N VAL A 238 21.05 17.71 15.61
CA VAL A 238 19.78 18.35 15.96
C VAL A 238 19.13 17.68 17.19
N TYR A 239 19.19 16.35 17.34
CA TYR A 239 18.74 15.69 18.58
C TYR A 239 19.47 16.20 19.83
N GLN A 240 20.79 16.43 19.73
CA GLN A 240 21.60 16.94 20.83
C GLN A 240 21.27 18.40 21.15
N VAL A 241 20.98 19.22 20.14
CA VAL A 241 20.59 20.63 20.32
C VAL A 241 19.21 20.75 20.95
N VAL A 242 18.27 19.87 20.57
CA VAL A 242 16.92 19.84 21.13
C VAL A 242 16.92 19.33 22.57
N ASP A 243 17.85 18.43 22.93
CA ASP A 243 18.07 17.91 24.28
C ASP A 243 16.80 17.49 25.04
N ALA A 244 15.89 16.78 24.36
CA ALA A 244 14.59 16.38 24.94
C ALA A 244 14.69 15.21 25.97
N GLY A 245 15.90 14.81 26.35
CA GLY A 245 16.16 13.60 27.13
C GLY A 245 15.72 12.30 26.42
N PRO A 246 15.87 11.11 27.07
CA PRO A 246 15.59 9.83 26.43
C PRO A 246 14.11 9.63 26.05
N ALA A 247 13.18 9.99 26.94
CA ALA A 247 11.74 9.83 26.68
C ALA A 247 11.24 10.80 25.60
N GLY A 248 11.66 12.06 25.66
CA GLY A 248 11.34 13.05 24.63
C GLY A 248 11.98 12.71 23.29
N GLY A 249 13.23 12.24 23.28
CA GLY A 249 13.91 11.76 22.08
C GLY A 249 13.20 10.57 21.42
N LEU A 250 12.70 9.61 22.21
CA LEU A 250 11.87 8.51 21.70
C LEU A 250 10.56 9.03 21.10
N MET A 251 9.87 9.95 21.78
CA MET A 251 8.61 10.53 21.29
C MET A 251 8.83 11.31 19.98
N LEU A 252 9.91 12.10 19.89
CA LEU A 252 10.32 12.80 18.67
C LEU A 252 10.61 11.81 17.52
N THR A 253 11.25 10.68 17.83
CA THR A 253 11.51 9.63 16.84
C THR A 253 10.21 9.00 16.34
N LEU A 254 9.28 8.67 17.25
CA LEU A 254 7.96 8.13 16.90
C LEU A 254 7.14 9.12 16.05
N LEU A 255 7.21 10.41 16.37
CA LEU A 255 6.56 11.46 15.59
C LEU A 255 7.15 11.54 14.17
N GLN A 256 8.47 11.45 14.03
CA GLN A 256 9.16 11.41 12.72
C GLN A 256 8.78 10.17 11.92
N ILE A 257 8.65 9.01 12.57
CA ILE A 257 8.09 7.79 11.94
C ILE A 257 6.68 8.06 11.43
N GLY A 258 5.87 8.79 12.20
CA GLY A 258 4.55 9.27 11.81
C GLY A 258 4.52 10.03 10.49
N TYR A 259 5.56 10.83 10.23
CA TYR A 259 5.70 11.64 9.02
C TYR A 259 6.40 10.94 7.85
N LEU A 260 6.84 9.68 7.99
CA LEU A 260 7.45 8.93 6.88
C LEU A 260 6.61 8.91 5.59
N PRO A 261 5.27 8.72 5.62
CA PRO A 261 4.47 8.78 4.40
C PRO A 261 4.56 10.15 3.70
N ALA A 262 4.64 11.24 4.48
CA ALA A 262 4.82 12.57 3.93
C ALA A 262 6.19 12.72 3.27
N MET A 263 7.24 12.30 3.95
CA MET A 263 8.62 12.31 3.42
C MET A 263 8.77 11.48 2.15
N ILE A 264 8.08 10.34 2.05
CA ILE A 264 8.05 9.52 0.83
C ILE A 264 7.39 10.30 -0.31
N GLY A 265 6.28 11.00 -0.06
CA GLY A 265 5.64 11.88 -1.05
C GLY A 265 6.55 13.03 -1.49
N TRP A 266 7.30 13.62 -0.55
CA TRP A 266 8.29 14.65 -0.85
C TRP A 266 9.44 14.11 -1.69
N ALA A 267 9.93 12.91 -1.37
CA ALA A 267 10.94 12.22 -2.17
C ALA A 267 10.43 11.94 -3.59
N MET A 268 9.16 11.54 -3.76
CA MET A 268 8.56 11.42 -5.10
C MET A 268 8.55 12.74 -5.85
N GLY A 269 8.18 13.84 -5.19
CA GLY A 269 8.23 15.19 -5.77
C GLY A 269 9.65 15.59 -6.20
N PHE A 270 10.63 15.32 -5.34
CA PHE A 270 12.05 15.56 -5.60
C PHE A 270 12.53 14.85 -6.88
N THR A 271 12.30 13.53 -6.98
CA THR A 271 12.77 12.74 -8.13
C THR A 271 11.91 12.92 -9.38
N ALA A 272 10.65 13.34 -9.25
CA ALA A 272 9.79 13.60 -10.39
C ALA A 272 10.23 14.87 -11.14
N GLY A 273 10.88 15.81 -10.46
CA GLY A 273 11.40 17.05 -11.03
C GLY A 273 10.76 18.32 -10.47
N PRO A 274 9.42 18.44 -10.37
CA PRO A 274 8.79 19.65 -9.83
C PRO A 274 9.16 19.96 -8.37
N GLY A 275 9.62 18.96 -7.61
CA GLY A 275 10.15 19.14 -6.26
C GLY A 275 9.11 19.23 -5.17
N PHE A 276 9.59 19.56 -3.97
CA PHE A 276 8.79 19.85 -2.78
C PHE A 276 9.33 21.09 -2.06
N ALA A 277 8.49 21.70 -1.22
CA ALA A 277 8.82 22.82 -0.37
C ALA A 277 8.75 22.40 1.11
N VAL A 278 9.69 22.88 1.91
CA VAL A 278 9.62 22.92 3.37
C VAL A 278 9.75 24.39 3.75
N GLY A 279 8.64 25.10 3.63
CA GLY A 279 8.53 26.54 3.71
C GLY A 279 8.35 27.20 2.34
N ALA A 280 7.58 28.29 2.32
CA ALA A 280 7.08 28.95 1.10
C ALA A 280 8.16 29.46 0.15
N GLN A 281 9.37 29.71 0.65
CA GLN A 281 10.52 30.21 -0.13
C GLN A 281 11.55 29.13 -0.46
N SER A 282 11.22 27.86 -0.24
CA SER A 282 12.12 26.74 -0.51
C SER A 282 11.65 25.90 -1.70
N LEU A 283 12.62 25.28 -2.38
CA LEU A 283 12.39 24.28 -3.40
C LEU A 283 13.49 23.23 -3.31
N TYR A 284 13.09 21.96 -3.20
CA TYR A 284 13.99 20.82 -3.24
C TYR A 284 13.59 19.94 -4.43
N SER A 285 14.44 19.91 -5.47
CA SER A 285 14.22 19.17 -6.71
C SER A 285 15.50 18.45 -7.14
N ALA A 286 15.34 17.34 -7.86
CA ALA A 286 16.45 16.68 -8.55
C ALA A 286 17.23 17.63 -9.48
N PHE A 287 16.60 18.72 -9.96
CA PHE A 287 17.19 19.69 -10.89
C PHE A 287 17.68 20.99 -10.23
N GLY A 288 17.46 21.18 -8.92
CA GLY A 288 17.94 22.36 -8.21
C GLY A 288 17.44 22.42 -6.77
N THR A 289 18.11 23.22 -5.93
CA THR A 289 17.66 23.45 -4.55
C THR A 289 17.82 24.90 -4.13
N THR A 290 16.75 25.46 -3.59
CA THR A 290 16.75 26.72 -2.84
C THR A 290 16.29 26.40 -1.42
N ALA A 291 17.21 26.51 -0.46
CA ALA A 291 16.90 26.23 0.94
C ALA A 291 16.28 27.47 1.63
N ALA A 292 15.38 27.22 2.57
CA ALA A 292 14.86 28.21 3.51
C ALA A 292 15.19 27.75 4.95
N PRO A 293 15.20 28.66 5.94
CA PRO A 293 15.35 28.28 7.34
C PRO A 293 14.27 27.28 7.74
N VAL A 294 14.67 26.19 8.41
CA VAL A 294 13.75 25.15 8.90
C VAL A 294 13.84 25.03 10.42
N PRO A 295 12.75 24.65 11.12
CA PRO A 295 12.79 24.43 12.57
C PRO A 295 13.74 23.27 12.92
N ALA A 296 14.16 23.22 14.18
CA ALA A 296 15.03 22.18 14.74
C ALA A 296 14.31 20.82 14.89
N VAL A 297 13.80 20.28 13.78
CA VAL A 297 13.22 18.93 13.68
C VAL A 297 14.29 18.02 13.09
N PRO A 298 14.76 16.99 13.82
CA PRO A 298 15.93 16.21 13.41
C PRO A 298 15.88 15.67 11.98
N VAL A 299 14.72 15.19 11.55
CA VAL A 299 14.56 14.62 10.21
C VAL A 299 14.73 15.64 9.07
N LEU A 300 14.50 16.94 9.34
CA LEU A 300 14.69 18.00 8.35
C LEU A 300 16.18 18.32 8.10
N ALA A 301 17.08 17.87 8.98
CA ALA A 301 18.52 17.94 8.74
C ALA A 301 18.96 17.08 7.53
N ALA A 302 18.15 16.08 7.16
CA ALA A 302 18.39 15.21 6.02
C ALA A 302 17.88 15.79 4.67
N LEU A 303 17.41 17.03 4.64
CA LEU A 303 17.02 17.68 3.39
C LEU A 303 18.19 17.74 2.40
N PRO A 304 17.94 17.62 1.08
CA PRO A 304 18.98 17.51 0.06
C PRO A 304 19.64 18.87 -0.24
N HIS A 305 20.31 19.45 0.77
CA HIS A 305 21.03 20.70 0.70
C HIS A 305 22.46 20.54 1.27
N PRO A 306 23.51 21.03 0.57
CA PRO A 306 23.48 21.67 -0.75
C PRO A 306 23.06 20.72 -1.89
N TRP A 307 22.67 21.28 -3.04
CA TRP A 307 22.34 20.49 -4.23
C TRP A 307 23.58 19.80 -4.81
N GLN A 308 23.44 18.59 -5.35
CA GLN A 308 24.53 17.81 -5.92
C GLN A 308 24.30 17.49 -7.39
N ALA A 309 25.37 17.56 -8.21
CA ALA A 309 25.32 17.38 -9.66
C ALA A 309 24.74 16.03 -10.14
N TRP A 310 24.79 14.99 -9.29
CA TRP A 310 24.29 13.66 -9.62
C TRP A 310 22.81 13.44 -9.28
N TYR A 311 22.15 14.34 -8.55
CA TYR A 311 20.73 14.21 -8.19
C TYR A 311 19.78 13.96 -9.38
N PRO A 312 20.01 14.48 -10.60
CA PRO A 312 19.18 14.14 -11.76
C PRO A 312 19.12 12.64 -12.09
N VAL A 313 20.12 11.84 -11.71
CA VAL A 313 20.09 10.38 -11.88
C VAL A 313 18.93 9.73 -11.12
N LEU A 314 18.47 10.35 -10.02
CA LEU A 314 17.37 9.82 -9.21
C LEU A 314 16.01 9.86 -9.91
N VAL A 315 15.87 10.59 -11.04
CA VAL A 315 14.71 10.49 -11.95
C VAL A 315 14.54 9.08 -12.50
N ALA A 316 15.59 8.26 -12.48
CA ALA A 316 15.49 6.83 -12.81
C ALA A 316 14.50 6.08 -11.89
N LEU A 317 14.25 6.53 -10.66
CA LEU A 317 13.36 5.85 -9.71
C LEU A 317 11.90 5.76 -10.20
N PRO A 318 11.21 6.85 -10.56
CA PRO A 318 9.88 6.75 -11.15
C PRO A 318 9.89 6.01 -12.50
N VAL A 319 10.95 6.11 -13.31
CA VAL A 319 11.08 5.34 -14.55
C VAL A 319 11.15 3.83 -14.27
N LEU A 320 11.94 3.41 -13.29
CA LEU A 320 12.07 2.00 -12.87
C LEU A 320 10.73 1.44 -12.36
N ALA A 321 9.94 2.24 -11.63
CA ALA A 321 8.59 1.85 -11.24
C ALA A 321 7.69 1.56 -12.46
N GLY A 322 7.82 2.39 -13.52
CA GLY A 322 7.16 2.14 -14.80
C GLY A 322 7.66 0.85 -15.47
N VAL A 323 8.97 0.62 -15.49
CA VAL A 323 9.59 -0.60 -16.05
C VAL A 323 9.02 -1.85 -15.38
N VAL A 324 8.97 -1.88 -14.05
CA VAL A 324 8.42 -3.02 -13.30
C VAL A 324 6.95 -3.24 -13.64
N ALA A 325 6.15 -2.17 -13.72
CA ALA A 325 4.73 -2.26 -14.05
C ALA A 325 4.46 -2.72 -15.49
N GLY A 326 5.18 -2.17 -16.47
CA GLY A 326 5.07 -2.58 -17.89
C GLY A 326 5.53 -4.02 -18.11
N PHE A 327 6.61 -4.42 -17.43
CA PHE A 327 7.10 -5.79 -17.47
C PHE A 327 6.12 -6.78 -16.86
N TRP A 328 5.48 -6.39 -15.74
CA TRP A 328 4.43 -7.17 -15.10
C TRP A 328 3.17 -7.29 -15.98
N LEU A 329 2.77 -6.19 -16.63
CA LEU A 329 1.55 -6.12 -17.44
C LEU A 329 1.56 -7.08 -18.63
N LEU A 330 2.71 -7.27 -19.30
CA LEU A 330 2.83 -8.26 -20.37
C LEU A 330 2.59 -9.70 -19.85
N ARG A 331 3.08 -10.01 -18.64
CA ARG A 331 2.96 -11.37 -18.06
C ARG A 331 1.53 -11.75 -17.70
N GLU A 332 0.67 -10.77 -17.45
CA GLU A 332 -0.75 -11.03 -17.19
C GLU A 332 -1.47 -11.55 -18.45
N GLY A 333 -0.86 -11.41 -19.64
CA GLY A 333 -1.14 -12.26 -20.81
C GLY A 333 -2.33 -11.86 -21.68
N GLU A 334 -3.12 -10.85 -21.30
CA GLU A 334 -4.31 -10.42 -22.03
C GLU A 334 -4.10 -9.10 -22.79
N ASN A 335 -3.17 -8.98 -23.76
CA ASN A 335 -3.05 -7.73 -24.55
C ASN A 335 -3.99 -7.67 -25.75
N HIS A 336 -5.24 -7.48 -25.39
CA HIS A 336 -6.39 -7.31 -26.28
C HIS A 336 -6.36 -6.03 -27.12
N LEU A 337 -5.70 -4.99 -26.61
CA LEU A 337 -5.46 -3.77 -27.37
C LEU A 337 -4.54 -4.03 -28.56
N ASP A 338 -3.47 -4.80 -28.37
CA ASP A 338 -2.54 -5.15 -29.45
C ASP A 338 -3.23 -5.95 -30.55
N ASP A 339 -4.04 -6.95 -30.19
CA ASP A 339 -4.81 -7.75 -31.15
C ASP A 339 -5.70 -6.88 -32.05
N TRP A 340 -6.39 -5.90 -31.45
CA TRP A 340 -7.25 -4.97 -32.16
C TRP A 340 -6.48 -4.02 -33.08
N VAL A 341 -5.33 -3.49 -32.62
CA VAL A 341 -4.49 -2.60 -33.44
C VAL A 341 -3.85 -3.38 -34.58
N ALA A 342 -3.37 -4.60 -34.32
CA ALA A 342 -2.78 -5.49 -35.33
C ALA A 342 -3.78 -5.91 -36.41
N ALA A 343 -5.08 -5.99 -36.09
CA ALA A 343 -6.13 -6.21 -37.10
C ALA A 343 -6.31 -5.02 -38.05
N LYS A 344 -5.93 -3.79 -37.64
CA LYS A 344 -6.08 -2.56 -38.43
C LYS A 344 -4.80 -2.12 -39.12
N ILE A 345 -3.64 -2.40 -38.52
CA ILE A 345 -2.32 -1.99 -39.01
C ILE A 345 -1.54 -3.23 -39.41
N ARG A 346 -1.31 -3.39 -40.72
CA ARG A 346 -0.58 -4.54 -41.30
C ARG A 346 0.87 -4.70 -40.79
N PRO A 347 1.71 -3.66 -40.75
CA PRO A 347 3.08 -3.83 -40.25
C PRO A 347 3.08 -4.05 -38.73
N ARG A 348 3.49 -5.25 -38.30
CA ARG A 348 3.50 -5.65 -36.87
C ARG A 348 4.36 -4.76 -35.99
N TRP A 349 5.46 -4.23 -36.50
CA TRP A 349 6.29 -3.29 -35.75
C TRP A 349 5.53 -1.99 -35.43
N ALA A 350 4.71 -1.50 -36.36
CA ALA A 350 3.93 -0.27 -36.17
C ALA A 350 2.73 -0.53 -35.25
N SER A 351 2.04 -1.67 -35.42
CA SER A 351 0.91 -2.03 -34.56
C SER A 351 1.35 -2.19 -33.10
N LEU A 352 2.45 -2.92 -32.88
CA LEU A 352 3.02 -3.17 -31.56
C LEU A 352 3.54 -1.89 -30.90
N THR A 353 4.22 -1.03 -31.67
CA THR A 353 4.72 0.25 -31.13
C THR A 353 3.56 1.14 -30.71
N LEU A 354 2.51 1.23 -31.54
CA LEU A 354 1.35 2.05 -31.23
C LEU A 354 0.55 1.49 -30.04
N SER A 355 0.28 0.18 -30.01
CA SER A 355 -0.45 -0.45 -28.89
C SER A 355 0.29 -0.31 -27.57
N THR A 356 1.62 -0.51 -27.59
CA THR A 356 2.48 -0.33 -26.41
C THR A 356 2.54 1.13 -25.96
N LEU A 357 2.63 2.08 -26.89
CA LEU A 357 2.61 3.51 -26.57
C LEU A 357 1.28 3.92 -25.90
N VAL A 358 0.15 3.50 -26.47
CA VAL A 358 -1.18 3.78 -25.89
C VAL A 358 -1.29 3.16 -24.50
N LEU A 359 -0.82 1.93 -24.33
CA LEU A 359 -0.83 1.24 -23.04
C LEU A 359 0.04 1.94 -21.99
N ALA A 360 1.24 2.37 -22.38
CA ALA A 360 2.15 3.12 -21.53
C ALA A 360 1.56 4.45 -21.09
N VAL A 361 0.93 5.20 -22.01
CA VAL A 361 0.24 6.46 -21.69
C VAL A 361 -0.92 6.22 -20.73
N LEU A 362 -1.74 5.18 -20.94
CA LEU A 362 -2.83 4.83 -20.02
C LEU A 362 -2.31 4.44 -18.63
N LEU A 363 -1.27 3.61 -18.58
CA LEU A 363 -0.61 3.22 -17.33
C LEU A 363 -0.10 4.44 -16.56
N GLY A 364 0.61 5.34 -17.24
CA GLY A 364 1.12 6.59 -16.67
C GLY A 364 -0.01 7.50 -16.17
N ALA A 365 -0.99 7.77 -17.02
CA ALA A 365 -2.11 8.67 -16.71
C ALA A 365 -2.94 8.17 -15.52
N VAL A 366 -3.30 6.87 -15.50
CA VAL A 366 -4.07 6.29 -14.39
C VAL A 366 -3.23 6.27 -13.11
N THR A 367 -1.94 5.94 -13.18
CA THR A 367 -1.04 5.98 -12.01
C THR A 367 -0.93 7.40 -11.45
N GLY A 368 -0.75 8.42 -12.29
CA GLY A 368 -0.71 9.82 -11.87
C GLY A 368 -2.03 10.29 -11.25
N LEU A 369 -3.17 9.87 -11.80
CA LEU A 369 -4.50 10.17 -11.25
C LEU A 369 -4.70 9.52 -9.87
N LEU A 370 -4.32 8.26 -9.71
CA LEU A 370 -4.39 7.54 -8.44
C LEU A 370 -3.47 8.15 -7.37
N LEU A 371 -2.38 8.80 -7.79
CA LEU A 371 -1.42 9.45 -6.90
C LEU A 371 -1.91 10.81 -6.37
N LEU A 372 -2.91 11.45 -6.99
CA LEU A 372 -3.41 12.78 -6.57
C LEU A 372 -3.79 12.84 -5.09
N VAL A 373 -4.61 11.89 -4.64
CA VAL A 373 -5.11 11.88 -3.26
C VAL A 373 -3.98 11.55 -2.27
N PRO A 374 -3.23 10.43 -2.40
CA PRO A 374 -2.13 10.13 -1.49
C PRO A 374 -1.12 11.28 -1.38
N LEU A 375 -0.78 11.91 -2.50
CA LEU A 375 0.21 12.97 -2.54
C LEU A 375 -0.32 14.28 -1.94
N ALA A 376 -1.60 14.63 -2.17
CA ALA A 376 -2.23 15.77 -1.50
C ALA A 376 -2.22 15.64 0.02
N LEU A 377 -2.37 14.42 0.54
CA LEU A 377 -2.28 14.15 1.98
C LEU A 377 -0.86 14.36 2.53
N THR A 378 0.18 14.35 1.70
CA THR A 378 1.57 14.61 2.12
C THR A 378 1.95 16.10 2.17
N SER A 379 1.01 16.98 1.83
CA SER A 379 1.17 18.43 1.89
C SER A 379 0.33 19.03 3.01
N GLY A 380 0.76 20.17 3.53
CA GLY A 380 0.11 20.84 4.66
C GLY A 380 0.86 22.09 5.09
N SER A 381 0.51 22.60 6.27
CA SER A 381 1.14 23.77 6.89
C SER A 381 1.66 23.40 8.28
N MET A 382 2.80 23.98 8.68
CA MET A 382 3.20 24.04 10.08
C MET A 382 2.98 25.44 10.68
N GLY A 383 2.32 26.34 9.95
CA GLY A 383 1.71 27.57 10.46
C GLY A 383 2.64 28.69 10.94
N VAL A 384 3.95 28.46 11.06
CA VAL A 384 4.89 29.45 11.62
C VAL A 384 5.67 30.17 10.52
N GLY A 385 5.36 31.46 10.29
CA GLY A 385 6.12 32.33 9.39
C GLY A 385 6.31 31.73 8.00
N ALA A 386 7.56 31.47 7.60
CA ALA A 386 7.87 30.87 6.30
C ALA A 386 7.36 29.42 6.14
N MET A 387 6.97 28.71 7.21
CA MET A 387 6.53 27.29 7.20
C MET A 387 5.05 27.09 6.86
N ASP A 388 4.39 28.09 6.28
CA ASP A 388 2.97 27.98 5.92
C ASP A 388 2.70 26.98 4.79
N THR A 389 3.69 26.72 3.94
CA THR A 389 3.56 25.77 2.83
C THR A 389 4.62 24.67 2.93
N ILE A 390 4.17 23.45 3.15
CA ILE A 390 5.02 22.26 3.16
C ILE A 390 4.41 21.18 2.27
N GLY A 391 5.25 20.54 1.46
CA GLY A 391 4.88 19.45 0.58
C GLY A 391 5.09 19.77 -0.89
N VAL A 392 4.39 19.04 -1.74
CA VAL A 392 4.61 19.07 -3.19
C VAL A 392 3.52 19.84 -3.93
N ASN A 393 3.85 20.32 -5.13
CA ASN A 393 2.82 20.70 -6.10
C ASN A 393 2.21 19.43 -6.71
N VAL A 394 1.07 19.01 -6.15
CA VAL A 394 0.39 17.75 -6.47
C VAL A 394 0.16 17.58 -7.97
N TRP A 395 -0.32 18.61 -8.66
CA TRP A 395 -0.64 18.55 -10.08
C TRP A 395 0.59 18.31 -10.94
N TRP A 396 1.64 19.11 -10.74
CA TRP A 396 2.87 19.00 -11.53
C TRP A 396 3.62 17.70 -11.22
N VAL A 397 3.69 17.29 -9.96
CA VAL A 397 4.33 16.02 -9.58
C VAL A 397 3.57 14.83 -10.16
N CYS A 398 2.24 14.78 -10.05
CA CYS A 398 1.46 13.70 -10.65
C CYS A 398 1.59 13.64 -12.18
N ALA A 399 1.62 14.80 -12.86
CA ALA A 399 1.84 14.86 -14.30
C ALA A 399 3.24 14.37 -14.69
N ALA A 400 4.28 14.78 -13.96
CA ALA A 400 5.65 14.33 -14.19
C ALA A 400 5.79 12.82 -13.93
N VAL A 401 5.27 12.31 -12.81
CA VAL A 401 5.26 10.88 -12.50
C VAL A 401 4.50 10.10 -13.59
N ALA A 402 3.36 10.60 -14.07
CA ALA A 402 2.64 9.96 -15.18
C ALA A 402 3.52 9.80 -16.44
N GLY A 403 4.28 10.85 -16.79
CA GLY A 403 5.23 10.80 -17.90
C GLY A 403 6.36 9.78 -17.69
N TRP A 404 6.99 9.79 -16.50
CA TRP A 404 8.07 8.85 -16.17
C TRP A 404 7.60 7.39 -16.12
N ILE A 405 6.41 7.15 -15.55
CA ILE A 405 5.79 5.82 -15.50
C ILE A 405 5.42 5.36 -16.91
N ALA A 406 4.93 6.24 -17.79
CA ALA A 406 4.66 5.88 -19.19
C ALA A 406 5.96 5.50 -19.92
N ALA A 407 7.01 6.33 -19.80
CA ALA A 407 8.31 6.05 -20.42
C ALA A 407 8.89 4.72 -19.93
N GLY A 408 8.90 4.50 -18.61
CA GLY A 408 9.33 3.24 -18.01
C GLY A 408 8.44 2.06 -18.41
N GLY A 409 7.13 2.24 -18.44
CA GLY A 409 6.14 1.23 -18.82
C GLY A 409 6.37 0.70 -20.23
N MET A 410 6.64 1.58 -21.18
CA MET A 410 6.98 1.21 -22.55
C MET A 410 8.28 0.38 -22.59
N LEU A 411 9.33 0.83 -21.89
CA LEU A 411 10.61 0.10 -21.81
C LEU A 411 10.45 -1.28 -21.17
N GLY A 412 9.72 -1.36 -20.06
CA GLY A 412 9.45 -2.61 -19.34
C GLY A 412 8.64 -3.59 -20.15
N TYR A 413 7.65 -3.11 -20.90
CA TYR A 413 6.83 -3.93 -21.77
C TYR A 413 7.67 -4.56 -22.90
N PHE A 414 8.52 -3.76 -23.57
CA PHE A 414 9.43 -4.29 -24.60
C PHE A 414 10.49 -5.23 -24.02
N ALA A 415 11.03 -4.93 -22.85
CA ALA A 415 11.99 -5.82 -22.18
C ALA A 415 11.36 -7.17 -21.85
N ALA A 416 10.10 -7.18 -21.39
CA ALA A 416 9.35 -8.41 -21.15
C ALA A 416 9.11 -9.20 -22.44
N LEU A 417 8.79 -8.51 -23.54
CA LEU A 417 8.58 -9.14 -24.84
C LEU A 417 9.86 -9.81 -25.35
N GLY A 418 10.99 -9.11 -25.28
CA GLY A 418 12.30 -9.67 -25.64
C GLY A 418 12.69 -10.86 -24.76
N ALA A 419 12.39 -10.82 -23.45
CA ALA A 419 12.62 -11.96 -22.56
C ALA A 419 11.74 -13.17 -22.93
N TYR A 420 10.49 -12.93 -23.33
CA TYR A 420 9.56 -13.98 -23.74
C TYR A 420 9.99 -14.66 -25.05
N THR A 421 10.42 -13.88 -26.05
CA THR A 421 10.91 -14.43 -27.33
C THR A 421 12.17 -15.27 -27.14
N LEU A 422 13.15 -14.77 -26.38
CA LEU A 422 14.38 -15.51 -26.07
C LEU A 422 14.12 -16.80 -25.28
N GLY A 423 13.17 -16.77 -24.35
CA GLY A 423 12.75 -17.96 -23.60
C GLY A 423 12.10 -19.01 -24.51
N THR A 424 11.28 -18.57 -25.46
CA THR A 424 10.61 -19.45 -26.42
C THR A 424 11.63 -20.12 -27.36
N GLU A 425 12.57 -19.34 -27.93
CA GLU A 425 13.63 -19.86 -28.79
C GLU A 425 14.51 -20.90 -28.08
N ARG A 426 14.89 -20.64 -26.83
CA ARG A 426 15.62 -21.62 -25.99
C ARG A 426 14.81 -22.90 -25.79
N SER A 427 13.53 -22.79 -25.45
CA SER A 427 12.68 -23.95 -25.20
C SER A 427 12.46 -24.82 -26.43
N VAL A 428 12.41 -24.21 -27.63
CA VAL A 428 12.29 -24.93 -28.91
C VAL A 428 13.63 -25.58 -29.26
N GLY A 429 14.75 -24.89 -29.05
CA GLY A 429 16.09 -25.45 -29.23
C GLY A 429 16.31 -26.68 -28.36
N ASP A 430 15.99 -26.59 -27.07
CA ASP A 430 16.17 -27.68 -26.09
C ASP A 430 15.32 -28.91 -26.42
N ARG A 431 14.06 -28.70 -26.81
CA ARG A 431 13.16 -29.78 -27.29
C ARG A 431 13.70 -30.46 -28.54
N SER A 432 14.24 -29.68 -29.47
CA SER A 432 14.83 -30.23 -30.71
C SER A 432 16.09 -31.06 -30.44
N THR A 433 16.89 -30.68 -29.46
CA THR A 433 18.07 -31.44 -29.04
C THR A 433 17.68 -32.73 -28.31
N ASP A 434 16.66 -32.67 -27.46
CA ASP A 434 16.11 -33.85 -26.79
C ASP A 434 15.53 -34.86 -27.80
N ASP A 435 14.71 -34.41 -28.74
CA ASP A 435 14.14 -35.26 -29.79
C ASP A 435 15.25 -35.93 -30.63
N ARG A 436 16.30 -35.17 -30.98
CA ARG A 436 17.43 -35.70 -31.77
C ARG A 436 18.27 -36.69 -30.97
N SER A 437 18.45 -36.47 -29.67
CA SER A 437 19.15 -37.40 -28.78
C SER A 437 18.36 -38.71 -28.57
N ALA A 438 17.03 -38.61 -28.48
CA ALA A 438 16.13 -39.75 -28.40
C ALA A 438 16.14 -40.58 -29.69
N GLU A 439 16.15 -39.92 -30.85
CA GLU A 439 16.23 -40.59 -32.15
C GLU A 439 17.57 -41.33 -32.33
N LEU A 440 18.69 -40.70 -31.96
CA LEU A 440 20.02 -41.33 -32.00
C LEU A 440 20.10 -42.54 -31.05
N THR A 441 19.52 -42.44 -29.87
CA THR A 441 19.46 -43.54 -28.89
C THR A 441 18.60 -44.69 -29.42
N ALA A 442 17.47 -44.40 -30.07
CA ALA A 442 16.60 -45.39 -30.70
C ALA A 442 17.32 -46.11 -31.86
N ARG A 443 18.02 -45.36 -32.73
CA ARG A 443 18.84 -45.93 -33.81
C ARG A 443 19.99 -46.81 -33.28
N GLY A 444 20.66 -46.38 -32.20
CA GLY A 444 21.68 -47.17 -31.52
C GLY A 444 21.14 -48.49 -30.96
N ARG A 445 19.97 -48.46 -30.32
CA ARG A 445 19.28 -49.68 -29.82
C ARG A 445 18.84 -50.61 -30.96
N ALA A 446 18.38 -50.07 -32.09
CA ALA A 446 18.01 -50.85 -33.27
C ALA A 446 19.23 -51.53 -33.91
N ALA A 447 20.37 -50.82 -34.03
CA ALA A 447 21.62 -51.38 -34.53
C ALA A 447 22.17 -52.49 -33.60
N ALA A 448 22.05 -52.33 -32.28
CA ALA A 448 22.43 -53.35 -31.29
C ALA A 448 21.52 -54.60 -31.34
N ARG A 449 20.24 -54.47 -31.69
CA ARG A 449 19.34 -55.61 -31.91
C ARG A 449 19.64 -56.35 -33.21
N GLY A 450 20.01 -55.64 -34.28
CA GLY A 450 20.40 -56.24 -35.57
C GLY A 450 21.69 -57.06 -35.49
N THR A 451 22.65 -56.64 -34.67
CA THR A 451 23.93 -57.35 -34.44
C THR A 451 23.78 -58.59 -33.56
N ARG A 452 22.84 -58.61 -32.60
CA ARG A 452 22.48 -59.82 -31.84
C ARG A 452 21.76 -60.89 -32.67
N SER A 453 20.97 -60.49 -33.68
CA SER A 453 20.35 -61.43 -34.63
C SER A 453 21.37 -62.12 -35.55
N ARG A 454 22.46 -61.42 -35.89
CA ARG A 454 23.49 -61.90 -36.83
C ARG A 454 24.59 -62.77 -36.20
N SER A 455 24.62 -62.89 -34.88
CA SER A 455 25.56 -63.74 -34.12
C SER A 455 24.93 -65.03 -33.55
N GLY A 456 23.67 -65.31 -33.90
CA GLY A 456 22.93 -66.51 -33.49
C GLY A 456 22.90 -67.62 -34.54
N THR A 457 24.02 -67.95 -35.17
CA THR A 457 24.12 -69.11 -36.08
C THR A 457 25.43 -69.84 -35.83
N THR A 458 25.44 -70.75 -34.85
CA THR A 458 26.22 -72.01 -34.87
C THR A 458 26.07 -72.78 -33.55
N ARG A 459 25.34 -73.91 -33.63
CA ARG A 459 25.34 -75.16 -32.81
C ARG A 459 23.92 -75.71 -32.94
N GLY A 460 23.64 -76.81 -33.64
CA GLY A 460 24.28 -78.12 -33.63
C GLY A 460 23.18 -79.13 -33.25
N SER A 461 22.80 -79.98 -34.20
CA SER A 461 21.89 -81.14 -34.05
C SER A 461 22.39 -82.11 -32.94
N ALA A 462 21.63 -82.94 -32.22
CA ALA A 462 20.55 -83.87 -32.59
C ALA A 462 19.76 -84.37 -31.31
N PRO A 463 18.99 -85.48 -31.27
CA PRO A 463 17.51 -85.48 -31.18
C PRO A 463 16.89 -86.33 -30.02
N SER A 464 15.56 -86.55 -30.09
CA SER A 464 14.65 -87.41 -29.26
C SER A 464 14.00 -86.74 -28.04
N GLY A 465 12.70 -86.86 -27.73
CA GLY A 465 11.53 -87.58 -28.26
C GLY A 465 10.23 -86.98 -27.65
N PRO A 466 9.03 -87.55 -27.88
CA PRO A 466 7.75 -86.87 -27.64
C PRO A 466 6.97 -87.35 -26.40
N SER A 467 6.34 -86.45 -25.66
CA SER A 467 5.13 -86.70 -24.84
C SER A 467 4.56 -85.37 -24.30
N ARG A 468 3.38 -84.92 -24.74
CA ARG A 468 2.05 -85.12 -24.10
C ARG A 468 1.89 -84.53 -22.69
N GLY A 469 0.82 -83.74 -22.51
CA GLY A 469 0.15 -83.49 -21.22
C GLY A 469 0.13 -82.01 -20.84
N THR A 470 -0.92 -81.23 -21.15
CA THR A 470 -2.16 -81.04 -20.36
C THR A 470 -2.04 -80.04 -19.20
N ALA A 471 -2.79 -78.94 -19.35
CA ALA A 471 -3.73 -78.35 -18.38
C ALA A 471 -3.25 -77.78 -17.03
N GLY A 472 -3.85 -76.64 -16.66
CA GLY A 472 -4.03 -76.19 -15.27
C GLY A 472 -3.58 -74.74 -15.04
N THR A 473 -4.41 -73.72 -15.29
CA THR A 473 -5.41 -73.12 -14.37
C THR A 473 -4.87 -72.33 -13.17
N GLY A 474 -5.30 -71.06 -13.09
CA GLY A 474 -5.52 -70.30 -11.85
C GLY A 474 -4.31 -69.51 -11.33
N SER A 475 -4.45 -68.34 -10.69
CA SER A 475 -5.61 -67.51 -10.41
C SER A 475 -5.11 -66.12 -9.93
N THR A 476 -5.96 -65.09 -10.10
CA THR A 476 -6.22 -63.96 -9.17
C THR A 476 -5.08 -63.08 -8.61
N ARG A 477 -5.06 -61.81 -9.06
CA ARG A 477 -5.16 -60.49 -8.34
C ARG A 477 -5.02 -60.46 -6.78
N PRO A 478 -4.77 -59.30 -6.12
CA PRO A 478 -4.87 -57.90 -6.58
C PRO A 478 -3.77 -56.90 -6.09
N ARG A 479 -3.92 -55.63 -6.55
CA ARG A 479 -3.34 -54.38 -5.99
C ARG A 479 -3.66 -54.18 -4.50
N PRO A 480 -2.95 -53.24 -3.84
CA PRO A 480 -3.64 -52.01 -3.43
C PRO A 480 -2.85 -50.72 -3.71
N ALA A 481 -3.59 -49.60 -3.61
CA ALA A 481 -3.16 -48.22 -3.68
C ALA A 481 -2.77 -47.67 -2.29
N ALA A 482 -1.95 -46.62 -2.28
CA ALA A 482 -1.75 -45.56 -1.27
C ALA A 482 -0.44 -44.83 -1.70
N ASP A 483 -0.28 -43.51 -1.74
CA ASP A 483 -1.04 -42.34 -1.29
C ASP A 483 -0.73 -41.16 -2.23
#